data_AF-A0A4U1CHJ3-F1
#
_entry.id   AF-A0A4U1CHJ3-F1
#
_cell.length_a   1.000
_cell.length_b   1.000
_cell.length_c   1.000
_cell.angle_alpha   90.00
_cell.angle_beta   90.00
_cell.angle_gamma   90.00
#
_symmetry.space_group_name_H-M   'P 1'
#
loop_
_entity.id
_entity.type
_entity.pdbx_description
1 polymer ?
#
loop_
_entity_poly.entity_id
_entity_poly.type
_entity_poly.pdbx_seq_one_letter_code
_entity_poly.pdbx_strand_id
1 'polypeptide(L)'
;MKRTLFSITTGIILSFLCLNIAAQTPSKTQTLPVKVQPVPAKKVYYQKRAIDTVKNTDFSLNGQYQFMLSRSKSLYGAKLINPARLNSVWKSANDTLRKERIELKNAKAKVSEQEKTIVSLKTEISGKENTLNDTTAKADEISFLGVSFTKGTYNIIVWSIIIILAIALFIVIARSAKNIIEAKHRTQLYDEISAEYQAYKAKSNEQQRKLARELQDERNIIEEMRSRGK
;
A
#
# COMPACT_ATOMS: atom_id res chain seq x y z
N MET A 1 12.04 -33.75 13.86
CA MET A 1 13.16 -34.70 13.75
C MET A 1 13.85 -34.50 12.40
N LYS A 2 15.20 -34.61 12.36
CA LYS A 2 16.18 -34.18 11.31
C LYS A 2 16.85 -32.83 11.66
N ARG A 3 17.60 -32.76 12.77
CA ARG A 3 19.05 -33.03 12.93
C ARG A 3 19.95 -31.99 12.26
N THR A 4 20.25 -30.97 13.05
CA THR A 4 21.38 -30.04 12.99
C THR A 4 22.71 -30.80 13.09
N LEU A 5 23.51 -30.83 12.02
CA LEU A 5 24.80 -31.54 12.01
C LEU A 5 25.69 -31.03 10.87
N PHE A 6 26.02 -29.73 10.82
CA PHE A 6 27.06 -29.19 9.92
C PHE A 6 27.64 -27.87 10.43
N SER A 7 27.96 -27.81 11.72
CA SER A 7 28.81 -26.77 12.30
C SER A 7 29.60 -27.46 13.40
N ILE A 8 30.91 -27.19 13.52
CA ILE A 8 31.93 -27.94 14.29
C ILE A 8 32.67 -28.98 13.41
N THR A 9 33.55 -28.55 12.51
CA THR A 9 34.75 -29.29 12.02
C THR A 9 35.59 -28.42 11.06
N THR A 10 35.85 -27.15 11.40
CA THR A 10 36.85 -26.31 10.69
C THR A 10 37.55 -25.37 11.67
N GLY A 11 38.06 -25.95 12.75
CA GLY A 11 38.94 -25.29 13.70
C GLY A 11 39.69 -26.39 14.41
N ILE A 12 41.02 -26.32 14.41
CA ILE A 12 41.99 -27.36 14.83
C ILE A 12 42.42 -28.27 13.66
N ILE A 13 43.37 -27.79 12.86
CA ILE A 13 44.61 -28.46 12.37
C ILE A 13 45.31 -27.41 11.48
N LEU A 14 46.12 -26.52 12.09
CA LEU A 14 47.39 -26.00 11.55
C LEU A 14 48.04 -25.05 12.57
N SER A 15 48.43 -25.60 13.72
CA SER A 15 49.39 -24.96 14.62
C SER A 15 50.19 -26.08 15.26
N PHE A 16 51.20 -26.56 14.54
CA PHE A 16 52.26 -27.43 15.05
C PHE A 16 53.44 -27.36 14.08
N LEU A 17 54.27 -26.32 14.20
CA LEU A 17 55.70 -26.43 13.93
C LEU A 17 56.45 -25.23 14.52
N CYS A 18 56.96 -25.41 15.73
CA CYS A 18 58.02 -24.55 16.26
C CYS A 18 58.89 -25.38 17.21
N LEU A 19 60.20 -25.13 17.13
CA LEU A 19 61.32 -25.60 17.96
C LEU A 19 61.90 -27.01 17.69
N ASN A 20 63.06 -27.08 17.02
CA ASN A 20 64.39 -27.03 17.66
C ASN A 20 65.48 -27.46 16.66
N ILE A 21 66.64 -26.77 16.67
CA ILE A 21 67.98 -27.34 16.90
C ILE A 21 69.01 -26.20 16.86
N ALA A 22 69.81 -26.16 17.91
CA ALA A 22 70.86 -25.19 18.17
C ALA A 22 72.24 -25.67 17.64
N ALA A 23 73.12 -24.69 17.49
CA ALA A 23 74.58 -24.74 17.62
C ALA A 23 75.41 -25.36 16.48
N GLN A 24 76.17 -24.50 15.77
CA GLN A 24 77.64 -24.57 15.77
C GLN A 24 78.31 -23.29 15.25
N THR A 25 79.45 -23.02 15.86
CA THR A 25 80.32 -21.83 15.90
C THR A 25 81.30 -21.74 14.70
N PRO A 26 82.10 -20.65 14.58
CA PRO A 26 82.51 -20.07 13.29
C PRO A 26 83.89 -20.50 12.78
N SER A 27 84.07 -20.53 11.46
CA SER A 27 85.36 -20.66 10.80
C SER A 27 85.96 -19.28 10.46
N LYS A 28 86.97 -18.92 11.24
CA LYS A 28 87.98 -17.87 11.05
C LYS A 28 88.74 -18.10 9.73
N THR A 29 89.04 -17.05 8.95
CA THR A 29 90.29 -16.94 8.14
C THR A 29 90.54 -15.48 7.69
N GLN A 30 91.55 -14.89 8.36
CA GLN A 30 92.64 -14.03 7.87
C GLN A 30 92.38 -12.65 7.23
N THR A 31 92.74 -11.64 8.03
CA THR A 31 93.28 -10.32 7.69
C THR A 31 94.60 -10.38 6.93
N LEU A 32 94.90 -9.39 6.08
CA LEU A 32 96.19 -8.66 5.96
C LEU A 32 96.01 -7.42 5.01
N PRO A 33 96.86 -6.37 5.07
CA PRO A 33 96.43 -5.03 5.51
C PRO A 33 96.68 -3.91 4.49
N VAL A 34 95.88 -2.82 4.51
CA VAL A 34 96.27 -1.56 3.87
C VAL A 34 95.89 -0.34 4.73
N LYS A 35 96.92 0.15 5.43
CA LYS A 35 97.26 1.54 5.79
C LYS A 35 96.14 2.47 6.30
N VAL A 36 96.10 2.65 7.63
CA VAL A 36 95.44 3.77 8.30
C VAL A 36 96.13 5.07 7.88
N GLN A 37 95.43 5.93 7.14
CA GLN A 37 95.77 7.35 7.03
C GLN A 37 94.85 8.12 7.98
N PRO A 38 95.36 9.01 8.85
CA PRO A 38 94.50 9.83 9.69
C PRO A 38 93.78 10.84 8.81
N VAL A 39 92.50 10.58 8.51
CA VAL A 39 91.66 11.57 7.84
C VAL A 39 91.27 12.62 8.89
N PRO A 40 91.67 13.88 8.74
CA PRO A 40 91.36 14.92 9.71
C PRO A 40 89.84 15.12 9.80
N ALA A 41 89.34 15.24 11.03
CA ALA A 41 87.93 15.48 11.33
C ALA A 41 87.40 16.68 10.50
N LYS A 42 86.60 16.39 9.47
CA LYS A 42 85.90 17.43 8.72
C LYS A 42 84.91 18.08 9.67
N LYS A 43 85.11 19.36 9.99
CA LYS A 43 84.12 20.16 10.70
C LYS A 43 82.82 20.12 9.90
N VAL A 44 81.77 19.52 10.48
CA VAL A 44 80.42 19.61 9.94
C VAL A 44 79.95 21.04 10.19
N TYR A 45 80.09 21.88 9.18
CA TYR A 45 79.49 23.20 9.20
C TYR A 45 77.98 23.02 9.09
N TYR A 46 77.27 23.13 10.21
CA TYR A 46 75.84 23.36 10.18
C TYR A 46 75.61 24.68 9.45
N GLN A 47 75.26 24.61 8.17
CA GLN A 47 74.75 25.75 7.42
C GLN A 47 73.53 26.26 8.19
N LYS A 48 73.67 27.41 8.86
CA LYS A 48 72.59 28.08 9.57
C LYS A 48 71.50 28.32 8.52
N ARG A 49 70.39 27.56 8.57
CA ARG A 49 69.26 27.80 7.67
C ARG A 49 68.86 29.25 7.85
N ALA A 50 69.06 30.07 6.82
CA ALA A 50 68.65 31.47 6.87
C ALA A 50 67.15 31.48 7.15
N ILE A 51 66.78 31.98 8.33
CA ILE A 51 65.39 32.14 8.73
C ILE A 51 64.84 33.20 7.80
N ASP A 52 63.82 32.84 7.04
CA ASP A 52 63.18 33.73 6.12
C ASP A 52 62.30 34.71 6.90
N THR A 53 62.78 35.93 7.09
CA THR A 53 62.09 36.96 7.92
C THR A 53 60.88 37.56 7.20
N VAL A 54 60.78 37.40 5.87
CA VAL A 54 59.72 38.03 5.06
C VAL A 54 58.47 37.16 5.09
N LYS A 55 57.41 37.69 5.69
CA LYS A 55 56.10 37.02 5.76
C LYS A 55 55.28 37.34 4.51
N ASN A 56 54.60 36.33 3.99
CA ASN A 56 53.61 36.51 2.92
C ASN A 56 52.34 37.17 3.49
N THR A 57 51.77 38.12 2.76
CA THR A 57 50.53 38.82 3.12
C THR A 57 49.27 38.16 2.56
N ASP A 58 49.38 37.34 1.51
CA ASP A 58 48.25 36.62 0.89
C ASP A 58 48.37 35.10 1.15
N PHE A 59 47.51 34.58 2.03
CA PHE A 59 47.51 33.16 2.41
C PHE A 59 46.88 32.22 1.37
N SER A 60 46.30 32.73 0.29
CA SER A 60 45.76 31.88 -0.78
C SER A 60 46.86 31.05 -1.44
N LEU A 61 46.51 29.89 -2.03
CA LEU A 61 47.51 29.05 -2.71
C LEU A 61 48.19 29.81 -3.86
N ASN A 62 47.43 30.61 -4.61
CA ASN A 62 47.94 31.47 -5.67
C ASN A 62 48.86 32.57 -5.10
N GLY A 63 48.47 33.21 -4.00
CA GLY A 63 49.28 34.20 -3.28
C GLY A 63 50.61 33.63 -2.80
N GLN A 64 50.58 32.45 -2.16
CA GLN A 64 51.80 31.73 -1.74
C GLN A 64 52.70 31.37 -2.93
N TYR A 65 52.12 30.97 -4.05
CA TYR A 65 52.85 30.67 -5.28
C TYR A 65 53.51 31.92 -5.88
N GLN A 66 52.75 33.01 -6.04
CA GLN A 66 53.26 34.28 -6.57
C GLN A 66 54.33 34.89 -5.65
N PHE A 67 54.15 34.83 -4.34
CA PHE A 67 55.13 35.27 -3.35
C PHE A 67 56.43 34.46 -3.43
N MET A 68 56.34 33.14 -3.63
CA MET A 68 57.51 32.29 -3.84
C MET A 68 58.27 32.69 -5.11
N LEU A 69 57.55 32.98 -6.21
CA LEU A 69 58.14 33.39 -7.47
C LEU A 69 58.78 34.79 -7.40
N SER A 70 58.14 35.75 -6.75
CA SER A 70 58.67 37.12 -6.62
C SER A 70 59.97 37.15 -5.82
N ARG A 71 60.13 36.23 -4.85
CA ARG A 71 61.34 36.11 -4.02
C ARG A 71 62.40 35.15 -4.56
N SER A 72 62.17 34.55 -5.72
CA SER A 72 63.12 33.66 -6.39
C SER A 72 64.07 34.43 -7.32
N LYS A 73 65.36 34.07 -7.32
CA LYS A 73 66.36 34.70 -8.18
C LYS A 73 66.33 34.04 -9.56
N SER A 74 66.41 34.82 -10.64
CA SER A 74 66.61 34.25 -11.99
C SER A 74 68.09 34.01 -12.24
N LEU A 75 68.45 32.84 -12.77
CA LEU A 75 69.82 32.49 -13.16
C LEU A 75 69.78 31.56 -14.38
N TYR A 76 70.48 31.94 -15.46
CA TYR A 76 70.55 31.17 -16.71
C TYR A 76 69.17 30.75 -17.28
N GLY A 77 68.18 31.64 -17.23
CA GLY A 77 66.82 31.35 -17.70
C GLY A 77 65.97 30.49 -16.74
N ALA A 78 66.53 30.00 -15.63
CA ALA A 78 65.82 29.25 -14.60
C ALA A 78 65.55 30.10 -13.34
N LYS A 79 64.46 29.81 -12.62
CA LYS A 79 64.15 30.42 -11.32
C LYS A 79 64.73 29.58 -10.20
N LEU A 80 65.66 30.16 -9.43
CA LEU A 80 66.20 29.56 -8.21
C LEU A 80 65.30 29.87 -7.02
N ILE A 81 64.58 28.83 -6.57
CA ILE A 81 63.56 28.92 -5.53
C ILE A 81 64.13 28.38 -4.21
N ASN A 82 63.73 28.99 -3.09
CA ASN A 82 64.06 28.46 -1.77
C ASN A 82 63.27 27.16 -1.51
N PRO A 83 63.93 26.03 -1.19
CA PRO A 83 63.25 24.75 -0.98
C PRO A 83 62.23 24.79 0.17
N ALA A 84 62.42 25.65 1.18
CA ALA A 84 61.46 25.80 2.28
C ALA A 84 60.13 26.41 1.81
N ARG A 85 60.17 27.42 0.92
CA ARG A 85 58.96 28.04 0.34
C ARG A 85 58.25 27.12 -0.64
N LEU A 86 59.03 26.37 -1.43
CA LEU A 86 58.46 25.35 -2.31
C LEU A 86 57.71 24.27 -1.51
N ASN A 87 58.31 23.80 -0.41
CA ASN A 87 57.68 22.81 0.44
C ASN A 87 56.41 23.35 1.13
N SER A 88 56.38 24.63 1.53
CA SER A 88 55.17 25.23 2.12
C SER A 88 54.03 25.33 1.10
N VAL A 89 54.30 25.79 -0.12
CA VAL A 89 53.28 25.85 -1.20
C VAL A 89 52.79 24.45 -1.55
N TRP A 90 53.71 23.49 -1.67
CA TRP A 90 53.38 22.09 -1.96
C TRP A 90 52.53 21.44 -0.87
N LYS A 91 52.82 21.75 0.40
CA LYS A 91 52.01 21.31 1.53
C LYS A 91 50.60 21.89 1.46
N SER A 92 50.48 23.22 1.26
CA SER A 92 49.19 23.89 1.09
C SER A 92 48.37 23.30 -0.07
N ALA A 93 49.00 23.04 -1.22
CA ALA A 93 48.35 22.42 -2.38
C ALA A 93 47.83 21.01 -2.07
N ASN A 94 48.64 20.18 -1.41
CA ASN A 94 48.22 18.84 -1.00
C ASN A 94 47.12 18.84 0.05
N ASP A 95 47.16 19.79 0.99
CA ASP A 95 46.13 19.93 2.02
C ASP A 95 44.79 20.34 1.39
N THR A 96 44.79 21.26 0.41
CA THR A 96 43.60 21.59 -0.39
C THR A 96 43.07 20.38 -1.15
N LEU A 97 43.92 19.67 -1.90
CA LEU A 97 43.50 18.46 -2.63
C LEU A 97 42.95 17.38 -1.71
N ARG A 98 43.54 17.22 -0.51
CA ARG A 98 43.05 16.28 0.49
C ARG A 98 41.68 16.70 1.01
N LYS A 99 41.50 17.98 1.32
CA LYS A 99 40.22 18.53 1.77
C LYS A 99 39.12 18.30 0.73
N GLU A 100 39.38 18.66 -0.53
CA GLU A 100 38.43 18.44 -1.64
C GLU A 100 38.08 16.96 -1.81
N ARG A 101 39.06 16.06 -1.72
CA ARG A 101 38.81 14.61 -1.79
C ARG A 101 37.96 14.10 -0.63
N ILE A 102 38.18 14.61 0.58
CA ILE A 102 37.38 14.26 1.77
C ILE A 102 35.95 14.78 1.60
N GLU A 103 35.78 16.04 1.19
CA GLU A 103 34.48 16.64 0.95
C GLU A 103 33.70 15.91 -0.15
N LEU A 104 34.36 15.56 -1.26
CA LEU A 104 33.78 14.76 -2.32
C LEU A 104 33.37 13.36 -1.83
N LYS A 105 34.21 12.71 -1.02
CA LYS A 105 33.86 11.42 -0.40
C LYS A 105 32.63 11.55 0.51
N ASN A 106 32.57 12.60 1.32
CA ASN A 106 31.44 12.86 2.23
C ASN A 106 30.16 13.19 1.46
N ALA A 107 30.26 13.99 0.39
CA ALA A 107 29.13 14.30 -0.49
C ALA A 107 28.59 13.03 -1.17
N LYS A 108 29.47 12.18 -1.72
CA LYS A 108 29.07 10.89 -2.30
C LYS A 108 28.42 9.96 -1.27
N ALA A 109 28.93 9.93 -0.04
CA ALA A 109 28.34 9.16 1.04
C ALA A 109 26.92 9.65 1.38
N LYS A 110 26.73 10.98 1.51
CA LYS A 110 25.40 11.59 1.72
C LYS A 110 24.44 11.32 0.57
N VAL A 111 24.89 11.40 -0.68
CA VAL A 111 24.06 11.07 -1.85
C VAL A 111 23.61 9.61 -1.79
N SER A 112 24.53 8.68 -1.49
CA SER A 112 24.16 7.26 -1.36
C SER A 112 23.18 7.00 -0.21
N GLU A 113 23.31 7.72 0.92
CA GLU A 113 22.38 7.65 2.04
C GLU A 113 21.00 8.22 1.69
N GLN A 114 20.97 9.34 0.96
CA GLN A 114 19.73 9.94 0.45
C GLN A 114 19.05 9.03 -0.57
N GLU A 115 19.81 8.40 -1.49
CA GLU A 115 19.27 7.43 -2.45
C GLU A 115 18.63 6.23 -1.73
N LYS A 116 19.29 5.68 -0.70
CA LYS A 116 18.71 4.60 0.13
C LYS A 116 17.43 5.06 0.82
N THR A 117 17.42 6.27 1.37
CA THR A 117 16.25 6.86 2.01
C THR A 117 15.11 7.08 1.01
N ILE A 118 15.40 7.55 -0.20
CA ILE A 118 14.39 7.70 -1.26
C ILE A 118 13.81 6.34 -1.65
N VAL A 119 14.67 5.31 -1.81
CA VAL A 119 14.21 3.95 -2.10
C VAL A 119 13.35 3.39 -0.97
N SER A 120 13.73 3.60 0.30
CA SER A 120 12.93 3.15 1.45
C SER A 120 11.59 3.88 1.52
N LEU A 121 11.58 5.21 1.40
CA LEU A 121 10.32 5.99 1.37
C LEU A 121 9.43 5.57 0.20
N LYS A 122 10.00 5.37 -0.99
CA LYS A 122 9.23 4.88 -2.16
C LYS A 122 8.63 3.51 -1.89
N THR A 123 9.39 2.62 -1.24
CA THR A 123 8.92 1.29 -0.85
C THR A 123 7.80 1.39 0.17
N GLU A 124 7.94 2.23 1.21
CA GLU A 124 6.90 2.48 2.20
C GLU A 124 5.63 3.08 1.59
N ILE A 125 5.76 4.07 0.69
CA ILE A 125 4.63 4.65 -0.04
C ILE A 125 3.93 3.57 -0.86
N SER A 126 4.67 2.79 -1.66
CA SER A 126 4.07 1.71 -2.45
C SER A 126 3.40 0.64 -1.59
N GLY A 127 3.98 0.31 -0.43
CA GLY A 127 3.37 -0.59 0.54
C GLY A 127 2.09 -0.02 1.12
N LYS A 128 2.08 1.26 1.51
CA LYS A 128 0.90 1.95 2.04
C LYS A 128 -0.22 2.06 1.01
N GLU A 129 0.09 2.44 -0.23
CA GLU A 129 -0.90 2.46 -1.33
C GLU A 129 -1.52 1.08 -1.56
N ASN A 130 -0.71 0.02 -1.57
CA ASN A 130 -1.23 -1.34 -1.67
C ASN A 130 -2.14 -1.71 -0.49
N THR A 131 -1.74 -1.36 0.75
CA THR A 131 -2.60 -1.61 1.92
C THR A 131 -3.88 -0.79 1.91
N LEU A 132 -3.85 0.45 1.39
CA LEU A 132 -5.05 1.27 1.25
C LEU A 132 -5.97 0.69 0.19
N ASN A 133 -5.45 0.25 -0.95
CA ASN A 133 -6.24 -0.41 -1.99
C ASN A 133 -6.86 -1.72 -1.48
N ASP A 134 -6.08 -2.55 -0.79
CA ASP A 134 -6.57 -3.80 -0.19
C ASP A 134 -7.59 -3.55 0.92
N THR A 135 -7.39 -2.50 1.73
CA THR A 135 -8.32 -2.15 2.82
C THR A 135 -9.60 -1.54 2.27
N THR A 136 -9.53 -0.68 1.25
CA THR A 136 -10.71 -0.15 0.55
C THR A 136 -11.47 -1.27 -0.13
N ALA A 137 -10.80 -2.20 -0.82
CA ALA A 137 -11.44 -3.37 -1.41
C ALA A 137 -12.16 -4.22 -0.36
N LYS A 138 -11.50 -4.51 0.78
CA LYS A 138 -12.12 -5.26 1.90
C LYS A 138 -13.23 -4.49 2.62
N ALA A 139 -13.13 -3.17 2.74
CA ALA A 139 -14.13 -2.33 3.39
C ALA A 139 -15.36 -2.11 2.51
N ASP A 140 -15.18 -2.15 1.19
CA ASP A 140 -16.26 -2.14 0.22
C ASP A 140 -16.91 -3.51 0.05
N GLU A 141 -16.33 -4.58 0.57
CA GLU A 141 -16.93 -5.90 0.63
C GLU A 141 -17.87 -6.06 1.84
N ILE A 142 -19.09 -6.50 1.56
CA ILE A 142 -20.05 -7.00 2.56
C ILE A 142 -20.24 -8.48 2.27
N SER A 143 -19.97 -9.33 3.27
CA SER A 143 -20.22 -10.76 3.15
C SER A 143 -21.69 -11.08 3.37
N PHE A 144 -22.33 -11.68 2.37
CA PHE A 144 -23.71 -12.18 2.45
C PHE A 144 -23.72 -13.65 2.02
N LEU A 145 -24.18 -14.54 2.91
CA LEU A 145 -24.22 -16.01 2.69
C LEU A 145 -22.86 -16.64 2.31
N GLY A 146 -21.75 -16.09 2.81
CA GLY A 146 -20.40 -16.60 2.55
C GLY A 146 -19.76 -16.11 1.25
N VAL A 147 -20.46 -15.28 0.47
CA VAL A 147 -19.91 -14.61 -0.72
C VAL A 147 -19.75 -13.11 -0.41
N SER A 148 -18.58 -12.56 -0.74
CA SER A 148 -18.33 -11.11 -0.63
C SER A 148 -18.93 -10.37 -1.82
N PHE A 149 -19.71 -9.33 -1.56
CA PHE A 149 -20.24 -8.43 -2.57
C PHE A 149 -19.78 -7.00 -2.31
N THR A 150 -19.55 -6.22 -3.36
CA THR A 150 -19.29 -4.77 -3.16
C THR A 150 -20.54 -4.08 -2.60
N LYS A 151 -20.38 -2.99 -1.83
CA LYS A 151 -21.50 -2.18 -1.28
C LYS A 151 -22.52 -1.80 -2.34
N GLY A 152 -22.05 -1.41 -3.54
CA GLY A 152 -22.91 -1.04 -4.65
C GLY A 152 -23.75 -2.22 -5.13
N THR A 153 -23.12 -3.37 -5.37
CA THR A 153 -23.80 -4.60 -5.80
C THR A 153 -24.79 -5.09 -4.75
N TYR A 154 -24.41 -5.08 -3.46
CA TYR A 154 -25.28 -5.47 -2.36
C TYR A 154 -26.56 -4.63 -2.33
N ASN A 155 -26.43 -3.31 -2.38
CA ASN A 155 -27.59 -2.40 -2.38
C ASN A 155 -28.51 -2.68 -3.57
N ILE A 156 -27.95 -2.87 -4.77
CA ILE A 156 -28.75 -3.18 -5.97
C ILE A 156 -29.50 -4.51 -5.81
N ILE A 157 -28.84 -5.56 -5.33
CA ILE A 157 -29.46 -6.88 -5.14
C ILE A 157 -30.59 -6.81 -4.10
N VAL A 158 -30.33 -6.19 -2.94
CA VAL A 158 -31.34 -6.08 -1.87
C VAL A 158 -32.55 -5.28 -2.34
N TRP A 159 -32.34 -4.12 -2.95
CA TRP A 159 -33.45 -3.31 -3.46
C TRP A 159 -34.19 -4.00 -4.62
N SER A 160 -33.48 -4.75 -5.47
CA SER A 160 -34.11 -5.56 -6.52
C SER A 160 -35.08 -6.60 -5.92
N ILE A 161 -34.65 -7.33 -4.89
CA ILE A 161 -35.49 -8.31 -4.19
C ILE A 161 -36.70 -7.63 -3.54
N ILE A 162 -36.50 -6.49 -2.88
CA ILE A 162 -37.59 -5.72 -2.26
C ILE A 162 -38.62 -5.29 -3.31
N ILE A 163 -38.17 -4.77 -4.46
CA ILE A 163 -39.07 -4.33 -5.54
C ILE A 163 -39.86 -5.51 -6.12
N ILE A 164 -39.19 -6.65 -6.37
CA ILE A 164 -39.85 -7.86 -6.89
C ILE A 164 -40.93 -8.35 -5.91
N LEU A 165 -40.61 -8.42 -4.61
CA LEU A 165 -41.58 -8.83 -3.59
C LEU A 165 -42.73 -7.82 -3.46
N ALA A 166 -42.46 -6.52 -3.55
CA ALA A 166 -43.49 -5.49 -3.54
C ALA A 166 -44.46 -5.63 -4.73
N ILE A 167 -43.93 -5.90 -5.94
CA ILE A 167 -44.75 -6.15 -7.13
C ILE A 167 -45.59 -7.42 -6.96
N ALA A 168 -44.99 -8.51 -6.47
CA ALA A 168 -45.71 -9.77 -6.23
C ALA A 168 -46.86 -9.57 -5.22
N LEU A 169 -46.59 -8.87 -4.12
CA LEU A 169 -47.60 -8.54 -3.11
C LEU A 169 -48.71 -7.65 -3.68
N PHE A 170 -48.36 -6.66 -4.49
CA PHE A 170 -49.33 -5.81 -5.18
C PHE A 170 -50.27 -6.63 -6.09
N ILE A 171 -49.73 -7.57 -6.86
CA ILE A 171 -50.52 -8.46 -7.72
C ILE A 171 -51.49 -9.31 -6.89
N VAL A 172 -51.03 -9.88 -5.78
CA VAL A 172 -51.86 -10.71 -4.89
C VAL A 172 -53.01 -9.91 -4.28
N ILE A 173 -52.74 -8.69 -3.80
CA ILE A 173 -53.76 -7.80 -3.24
C ILE A 173 -54.76 -7.39 -4.32
N ALA A 174 -54.29 -6.96 -5.49
CA ALA A 174 -55.15 -6.54 -6.60
C ALA A 174 -56.05 -7.69 -7.10
N ARG A 175 -55.51 -8.91 -7.19
CA ARG A 175 -56.27 -10.11 -7.56
C ARG A 175 -57.30 -10.46 -6.49
N SER A 176 -56.93 -10.43 -5.22
CA SER A 176 -57.84 -10.70 -4.10
C SER A 176 -58.99 -9.68 -4.05
N ALA A 177 -58.71 -8.39 -4.22
CA ALA A 177 -59.72 -7.34 -4.23
C ALA A 177 -60.75 -7.55 -5.37
N LYS A 178 -60.28 -7.88 -6.58
CA LYS A 178 -61.18 -8.19 -7.71
C LYS A 178 -62.07 -9.39 -7.43
N ASN A 179 -61.50 -10.46 -6.87
CA ASN A 179 -62.26 -11.68 -6.53
C ASN A 179 -63.34 -11.40 -5.47
N ILE A 180 -63.04 -10.56 -4.47
CA ILE A 180 -64.01 -10.18 -3.43
C ILE A 180 -65.18 -9.38 -4.03
N ILE A 181 -64.90 -8.45 -4.95
CA ILE A 181 -65.94 -7.66 -5.61
C ILE A 181 -66.85 -8.56 -6.46
N GLU A 182 -66.26 -9.46 -7.25
CA GLU A 182 -67.05 -10.38 -8.07
C GLU A 182 -67.88 -11.34 -7.22
N ALA A 183 -67.32 -11.88 -6.14
CA ALA A 183 -68.05 -12.72 -5.21
C ALA A 183 -69.25 -11.99 -4.61
N LYS A 184 -69.05 -10.73 -4.15
CA LYS A 184 -70.13 -9.91 -3.62
C LYS A 184 -71.22 -9.64 -4.65
N HIS A 185 -70.85 -9.33 -5.89
CA HIS A 185 -71.81 -9.11 -6.97
C HIS A 185 -72.62 -10.38 -7.27
N ARG A 186 -71.98 -11.56 -7.30
CA ARG A 186 -72.69 -12.83 -7.49
C ARG A 186 -73.64 -13.12 -6.34
N THR A 187 -73.22 -12.94 -5.08
CA THR A 187 -74.10 -13.11 -3.92
C THR A 187 -75.32 -12.19 -4.00
N GLN A 188 -75.12 -10.90 -4.32
CA GLN A 188 -76.23 -9.96 -4.49
C GLN A 188 -77.21 -10.37 -5.59
N LEU A 189 -76.70 -10.85 -6.73
CA LEU A 189 -77.55 -11.31 -7.83
C LEU A 189 -78.36 -12.57 -7.44
N TYR A 190 -77.74 -13.50 -6.71
CA TYR A 190 -78.45 -14.66 -6.17
C TYR A 190 -79.54 -14.24 -5.17
N ASP A 191 -79.24 -13.29 -4.29
CA ASP A 191 -80.21 -12.77 -3.32
C ASP A 191 -81.39 -12.11 -4.03
N GLU A 192 -81.15 -11.29 -5.05
CA GLU A 192 -82.18 -10.65 -5.88
C GLU A 192 -83.07 -11.66 -6.60
N ILE A 193 -82.47 -12.63 -7.32
CA ILE A 193 -83.22 -13.71 -8.00
C ILE A 193 -84.02 -14.54 -6.99
N SER A 194 -83.45 -14.82 -5.82
CA SER A 194 -84.14 -15.58 -4.77
C SER A 194 -85.35 -14.81 -4.24
N ALA A 195 -85.23 -13.49 -4.05
CA ALA A 195 -86.30 -12.62 -3.61
C ALA A 195 -87.42 -12.53 -4.65
N GLU A 196 -87.07 -12.35 -5.93
CA GLU A 196 -88.03 -12.36 -7.04
C GLU A 196 -88.78 -13.69 -7.15
N TYR A 197 -88.07 -14.82 -7.00
CA TYR A 197 -88.68 -16.13 -7.05
C TYR A 197 -89.67 -16.37 -5.90
N GLN A 198 -89.32 -15.93 -4.68
CA GLN A 198 -90.24 -16.01 -3.54
C GLN A 198 -91.45 -15.10 -3.73
N ALA A 199 -91.26 -13.88 -4.26
CA ALA A 199 -92.34 -12.97 -4.59
C ALA A 199 -93.27 -13.57 -5.68
N TYR A 200 -92.71 -14.20 -6.71
CA TYR A 200 -93.48 -14.90 -7.74
C TYR A 200 -94.31 -16.05 -7.16
N LYS A 201 -93.72 -16.88 -6.28
CA LYS A 201 -94.45 -17.96 -5.59
C LYS A 201 -95.60 -17.42 -4.75
N ALA A 202 -95.36 -16.36 -3.98
CA ALA A 202 -96.39 -15.73 -3.16
C ALA A 202 -97.54 -15.21 -4.04
N LYS A 203 -97.22 -14.51 -5.13
CA LYS A 203 -98.20 -13.98 -6.09
C LYS A 203 -98.98 -15.09 -6.80
N SER A 204 -98.32 -16.16 -7.24
CA SER A 204 -98.98 -17.31 -7.86
C SER A 204 -99.95 -17.99 -6.88
N ASN A 205 -99.54 -18.18 -5.63
CA ASN A 205 -100.41 -18.75 -4.60
C ASN A 205 -101.61 -17.84 -4.32
N GLU A 206 -101.40 -16.53 -4.27
CA GLU A 206 -102.49 -15.57 -4.11
C GLU A 206 -103.49 -15.63 -5.27
N GLN A 207 -103.00 -15.71 -6.51
CA GLN A 207 -103.85 -15.88 -7.69
C GLN A 207 -104.65 -17.20 -7.66
N GLN A 208 -104.02 -18.31 -7.29
CA GLN A 208 -104.71 -19.59 -7.13
C GLN A 208 -105.77 -19.53 -6.03
N ARG A 209 -105.46 -18.90 -4.90
CA ARG A 209 -106.43 -18.69 -3.81
C ARG A 209 -107.59 -17.80 -4.24
N LYS A 210 -107.33 -16.77 -5.05
CA LYS A 210 -108.36 -15.90 -5.60
C LYS A 210 -109.27 -16.65 -6.57
N LEU A 211 -108.68 -17.40 -7.51
CA LEU A 211 -109.43 -18.24 -8.46
C LEU A 211 -110.28 -19.30 -7.74
N ALA A 212 -109.75 -19.91 -6.68
CA ALA A 212 -110.51 -20.87 -5.88
C ALA A 212 -111.71 -20.23 -5.16
N ARG A 213 -111.56 -18.99 -4.67
CA ARG A 213 -112.66 -18.21 -4.08
C ARG A 213 -113.70 -17.86 -5.14
N GLU A 214 -113.27 -17.36 -6.30
CA GLU A 214 -114.17 -17.03 -7.42
C GLU A 214 -114.96 -18.27 -7.89
N LEU A 215 -114.31 -19.43 -8.06
CA LEU A 215 -114.98 -20.69 -8.39
C LEU A 215 -115.98 -21.15 -7.32
N GLN A 216 -115.66 -20.91 -6.05
CA GLN A 216 -116.57 -21.24 -4.95
C GLN A 216 -117.78 -20.29 -4.94
N ASP A 217 -117.57 -19.00 -5.18
CA ASP A 217 -118.63 -18.01 -5.29
C ASP A 217 -119.54 -18.31 -6.50
N GLU A 218 -118.98 -18.67 -7.66
CA GLU A 218 -119.74 -19.12 -8.82
C GLU A 218 -120.59 -20.36 -8.50
N ARG A 219 -120.03 -21.36 -7.79
CA ARG A 219 -120.79 -22.53 -7.34
C ARG A 219 -121.94 -22.16 -6.41
N ASN A 220 -121.66 -21.32 -5.42
CA ASN A 220 -122.68 -20.85 -4.47
C ASN A 220 -123.81 -20.11 -5.20
N ILE A 221 -123.48 -19.25 -6.17
CA ILE A 221 -124.45 -18.52 -7.00
C ILE A 221 -125.30 -19.48 -7.86
N ILE A 222 -124.69 -20.50 -8.48
CA ILE A 222 -125.43 -21.50 -9.27
C ILE A 222 -126.38 -22.30 -8.39
N GLU A 223 -125.96 -22.69 -7.19
CA GLU A 223 -126.78 -23.43 -6.23
C GLU A 223 -127.97 -22.59 -5.74
N GLU A 224 -127.76 -21.30 -5.47
CA GLU A 224 -128.81 -20.35 -5.12
C GLU A 224 -129.81 -20.12 -6.28
N MET A 225 -129.31 -20.02 -7.53
CA MET A 225 -130.18 -19.94 -8.70
C MET A 225 -130.99 -21.24 -8.90
N ARG A 226 -130.40 -22.40 -8.62
CA ARG A 226 -131.10 -23.70 -8.69
C ARG A 226 -132.16 -23.86 -7.59
N SER A 227 -131.91 -23.34 -6.39
CA SER A 227 -132.88 -23.41 -5.28
C SER A 227 -134.05 -22.44 -5.47
N ARG A 228 -133.85 -21.31 -6.15
CA ARG A 228 -134.92 -20.34 -6.49
C ARG A 228 -135.83 -20.77 -7.65
N GLY A 229 -135.43 -21.77 -8.43
CA GLY A 229 -136.18 -22.28 -9.59
C GLY A 229 -137.10 -23.48 -9.31
N LYS A 230 -137.37 -23.79 -8.04
CA LYS A 230 -138.30 -24.85 -7.60
C LYS A 230 -139.41 -24.27 -6.74
#